data_AF-A0A354IT14-F1
#
_entry.id   AF-A0A354IT14-F1
#
_cell.length_a   1.000
_cell.length_b   1.000
_cell.length_c   1.000
_cell.angle_alpha   90.00
_cell.angle_beta   90.00
_cell.angle_gamma   90.00
#
_symmetry.space_group_name_H-M   'P 1'
#
loop_
_entity.id
_entity.type
_entity.pdbx_description
1 polymer ?
#
loop_
_entity_poly.entity_id
_entity_poly.type
_entity_poly.pdbx_seq_one_letter_code
_entity_poly.pdbx_strand_id
1 'polypeptide(L)'
;LEDLKGKTLSFGSESSTSGHLMPRSFLLGAKINPDTDLKRISFSGAHDATVAAVAGGKVDAGALNISVWEKLVESNKVDPKVVRVFYTTPGYYDYNWSVRSDMNPALQKKIRDAFLALDDSTPEGKQILDLQRATKFIATKPENYKAIEAAARNAGL
;
A
#
# COMPACT_ATOMS: atom_id res chain seq x y z
N LEU A 1 -17.71 5.60 1.85
CA LEU A 1 -17.11 5.91 0.53
C LEU A 1 -17.92 6.97 -0.20
N GLU A 2 -19.25 6.86 -0.28
CA GLU A 2 -20.14 7.87 -0.90
C GLU A 2 -19.88 9.32 -0.44
N ASP A 3 -19.54 9.53 0.84
CA ASP A 3 -19.20 10.85 1.39
C ASP A 3 -17.99 11.53 0.73
N LEU A 4 -17.23 10.83 -0.12
CA LEU A 4 -16.13 11.38 -0.91
C LEU A 4 -16.60 12.15 -2.15
N LYS A 5 -17.85 12.00 -2.57
CA LYS A 5 -18.40 12.75 -3.72
C LYS A 5 -18.28 14.25 -3.46
N GLY A 6 -17.73 14.98 -4.42
CA GLY A 6 -17.44 16.41 -4.31
C GLY A 6 -16.31 16.79 -3.35
N LYS A 7 -15.58 15.81 -2.79
CA LYS A 7 -14.41 16.04 -1.93
C LYS A 7 -13.11 16.01 -2.74
N THR A 8 -12.05 16.51 -2.12
CA THR A 8 -10.68 16.41 -2.61
C THR A 8 -9.98 15.21 -2.00
N LEU A 9 -9.31 14.40 -2.83
CA LEU A 9 -8.63 13.20 -2.39
C LEU A 9 -7.18 13.18 -2.89
N SER A 10 -6.23 12.88 -2.01
CA SER A 10 -4.86 12.57 -2.42
C SER A 10 -4.61 11.07 -2.39
N PHE A 11 -4.31 10.50 -3.55
CA PHE A 11 -3.61 9.22 -3.62
C PHE A 11 -2.14 9.39 -3.21
N GLY A 12 -1.45 8.26 -3.03
CA GLY A 12 0.00 8.15 -2.85
C GLY A 12 0.79 8.46 -4.13
N SER A 13 1.76 7.62 -4.48
CA SER A 13 2.36 7.66 -5.83
C SER A 13 1.42 7.04 -6.86
N GLU A 14 1.54 7.48 -8.13
CA GLU A 14 0.77 6.92 -9.25
C GLU A 14 1.01 5.41 -9.43
N SER A 15 2.23 4.95 -9.17
CA SER A 15 2.61 3.54 -9.24
C SER A 15 2.25 2.72 -7.99
N SER A 16 1.64 3.34 -6.97
CA SER A 16 1.39 2.66 -5.69
C SER A 16 0.20 1.71 -5.78
N THR A 17 0.39 0.47 -5.35
CA THR A 17 -0.71 -0.49 -5.17
C THR A 17 -1.71 -0.01 -4.11
N SER A 18 -1.26 0.18 -2.87
CA SER A 18 -2.11 0.52 -1.73
C SER A 18 -2.39 2.01 -1.57
N GLY A 19 -1.58 2.87 -2.20
CA GLY A 19 -1.78 4.31 -2.21
C GLY A 19 -2.59 4.83 -3.39
N HIS A 20 -2.76 4.04 -4.46
CA HIS A 20 -3.50 4.47 -5.65
C HIS A 20 -4.35 3.35 -6.26
N LEU A 21 -3.71 2.33 -6.83
CA LEU A 21 -4.37 1.39 -7.73
C LEU A 21 -5.54 0.65 -7.08
N MET A 22 -5.30 0.03 -5.93
CA MET A 22 -6.33 -0.72 -5.21
C MET A 22 -7.42 0.20 -4.63
N PRO A 23 -7.10 1.30 -3.91
CA PRO A 23 -8.10 2.28 -3.50
C PRO A 23 -8.99 2.77 -4.64
N ARG A 24 -8.41 3.07 -5.80
CA ARG A 24 -9.14 3.46 -7.01
C ARG A 24 -10.07 2.35 -7.50
N SER A 25 -9.59 1.11 -7.57
CA SER A 25 -10.42 -0.05 -7.92
C SER A 25 -11.61 -0.24 -6.96
N PHE A 26 -11.43 -0.01 -5.66
CA PHE A 26 -12.52 -0.12 -4.68
C PHE A 26 -13.52 1.04 -4.77
N LEU A 27 -13.08 2.25 -5.08
CA LEU A 27 -13.98 3.37 -5.39
C LEU A 27 -14.85 3.05 -6.61
N LEU A 28 -14.24 2.57 -7.71
CA LEU A 28 -14.96 2.16 -8.92
C LEU A 28 -15.94 1.02 -8.64
N GLY A 29 -15.53 0.02 -7.86
CA GLY A 29 -16.42 -1.07 -7.41
C GLY A 29 -17.61 -0.59 -6.57
N ALA A 30 -17.42 0.49 -5.81
CA ALA A 30 -18.47 1.19 -5.08
C ALA A 30 -19.29 2.16 -5.96
N LYS A 31 -19.08 2.17 -7.28
CA LYS A 31 -19.72 3.08 -8.25
C LYS A 31 -19.42 4.56 -7.98
N ILE A 32 -18.21 4.84 -7.50
CA ILE A 32 -17.68 6.18 -7.32
C ILE A 32 -16.48 6.32 -8.25
N ASN A 33 -16.63 7.13 -9.30
CA ASN A 33 -15.54 7.40 -10.21
C ASN A 33 -14.71 8.59 -9.67
N PRO A 34 -13.45 8.39 -9.24
CA PRO A 34 -12.65 9.46 -8.68
C PRO A 34 -12.34 10.59 -9.66
N ASP A 35 -12.42 10.36 -10.98
CA ASP A 35 -12.13 11.41 -11.96
C ASP A 35 -13.33 12.33 -12.22
N THR A 36 -14.56 11.87 -11.96
CA THR A 36 -15.79 12.62 -12.26
C THR A 36 -16.60 12.99 -11.03
N ASP A 37 -16.57 12.15 -9.99
CA ASP A 37 -17.44 12.29 -8.83
C ASP A 37 -16.74 13.03 -7.68
N LEU A 38 -15.41 13.08 -7.67
CA LEU A 38 -14.63 13.86 -6.72
C LEU A 38 -14.35 15.25 -7.29
N LYS A 39 -14.18 16.24 -6.41
CA LYS A 39 -13.87 17.62 -6.81
C LYS A 39 -12.47 17.74 -7.42
N ARG A 40 -11.50 16.99 -6.88
CA ARG A 40 -10.12 16.96 -7.37
C ARG A 40 -9.40 15.73 -6.81
N ILE A 41 -8.63 15.07 -7.67
CA ILE A 41 -7.61 14.10 -7.26
C ILE A 41 -6.22 14.70 -7.33
N SER A 42 -5.32 14.23 -6.47
CA SER A 42 -3.89 14.55 -6.51
C SER A 42 -3.05 13.35 -6.10
N PHE A 43 -1.75 13.40 -6.39
CA PHE A 43 -0.79 12.38 -6.00
C PHE A 43 0.26 13.02 -5.08
N SER A 44 0.41 12.48 -3.88
CA SER A 44 1.38 12.98 -2.90
C SER A 44 2.79 12.42 -3.13
N GLY A 45 2.91 11.32 -3.87
CA GLY A 45 4.16 10.60 -4.11
C GLY A 45 4.57 9.63 -3.01
N ALA A 46 4.05 9.76 -1.78
CA ALA A 46 4.42 8.91 -0.64
C ALA A 46 3.31 8.81 0.41
N HIS A 47 3.28 7.69 1.16
CA HIS A 47 2.22 7.44 2.14
C HIS A 47 2.21 8.44 3.30
N ASP A 48 3.37 8.81 3.83
CA ASP A 48 3.51 9.84 4.88
C ASP A 48 3.10 11.22 4.38
N ALA A 49 3.45 11.57 3.14
CA ALA A 49 3.00 12.79 2.48
C ALA A 49 1.47 12.83 2.31
N THR A 50 0.83 11.69 2.01
CA THR A 50 -0.64 11.58 1.99
C THR A 50 -1.25 11.93 3.35
N VAL A 51 -0.72 11.36 4.45
CA VAL A 51 -1.21 11.66 5.80
C VAL A 51 -1.02 13.14 6.14
N ALA A 52 0.16 13.69 5.84
CA ALA A 52 0.45 15.11 6.09
C ALA A 52 -0.49 16.04 5.31
N ALA A 53 -0.87 15.68 4.08
CA ALA A 53 -1.81 16.47 3.28
C ALA A 53 -3.22 16.50 3.88
N VAL A 54 -3.69 15.37 4.43
CA VAL A 54 -4.99 15.30 5.12
C VAL A 54 -4.93 16.03 6.47
N ALA A 55 -3.89 15.76 7.27
CA ALA A 55 -3.71 16.38 8.59
C ALA A 55 -3.62 17.92 8.51
N GLY A 56 -2.97 18.43 7.46
CA GLY A 56 -2.85 19.87 7.19
C GLY A 56 -4.06 20.49 6.48
N GLY A 57 -5.14 19.73 6.23
CA GLY A 57 -6.35 20.22 5.56
C GLY A 57 -6.17 20.62 4.09
N LYS A 58 -5.09 20.16 3.42
CA LYS A 58 -4.86 20.44 1.99
C LYS A 58 -5.80 19.64 1.09
N VAL A 59 -6.21 18.47 1.57
CA VAL A 59 -7.21 17.58 0.96
C VAL A 59 -8.15 17.04 2.04
N ASP A 60 -9.36 16.68 1.66
CA ASP A 60 -10.38 16.15 2.58
C ASP A 60 -10.10 14.68 2.97
N ALA A 61 -9.48 13.90 2.08
CA ALA A 61 -9.20 12.49 2.28
C ALA A 61 -7.90 12.05 1.57
N GLY A 62 -7.40 10.88 1.95
CA GLY A 62 -6.28 10.25 1.26
C GLY A 62 -6.28 8.74 1.38
N ALA A 63 -5.53 8.08 0.50
CA ALA A 63 -5.37 6.62 0.49
C ALA A 63 -3.89 6.22 0.67
N LEU A 64 -3.65 5.22 1.52
CA LEU A 64 -2.31 4.76 1.88
C LEU A 64 -2.31 3.33 2.40
N ASN A 65 -1.10 2.77 2.55
CA ASN A 65 -0.87 1.50 3.22
C ASN A 65 -1.19 1.56 4.72
N ILE A 66 -1.92 0.56 5.24
CA ILE A 66 -2.35 0.51 6.64
C ILE A 66 -1.17 0.40 7.63
N SER A 67 -0.13 -0.35 7.31
CA SER A 67 1.05 -0.49 8.17
C SER A 67 1.84 0.82 8.30
N VAL A 68 1.79 1.69 7.28
CA VAL A 68 2.35 3.04 7.39
C VAL A 68 1.49 3.92 8.29
N TRP A 69 0.16 3.86 8.15
CA TRP A 69 -0.76 4.56 9.04
C TRP A 69 -0.51 4.19 10.52
N GLU A 70 -0.51 2.89 10.83
CA GLU A 70 -0.27 2.37 12.18
C GLU A 70 1.07 2.85 12.74
N LYS A 71 2.14 2.76 11.94
CA LYS A 71 3.47 3.24 12.34
C LYS A 71 3.46 4.74 12.66
N LEU A 72 2.74 5.56 11.89
CA LEU A 72 2.64 7.00 12.15
C LEU A 72 1.87 7.29 13.44
N VAL A 73 0.81 6.53 13.73
CA VAL A 73 0.05 6.64 14.99
C VAL A 73 0.90 6.18 16.18
N GLU A 74 1.51 5.00 16.11
CA GLU A 74 2.38 4.43 17.16
C GLU A 74 3.56 5.36 17.49
N SER A 75 4.09 6.07 16.48
CA SER A 75 5.19 7.02 16.65
C SER A 75 4.73 8.46 16.97
N ASN A 76 3.45 8.68 17.27
CA ASN A 76 2.85 9.98 17.55
C ASN A 76 3.11 11.05 16.46
N LYS A 77 3.28 10.63 15.21
CA LYS A 77 3.47 11.52 14.04
C LYS A 77 2.15 11.99 13.42
N VAL A 78 1.04 11.39 13.81
CA VAL A 78 -0.31 11.83 13.45
C VAL A 78 -1.24 11.62 14.64
N ASP A 79 -2.13 12.58 14.88
CA ASP A 79 -3.18 12.48 15.91
C ASP A 79 -4.44 11.81 15.31
N PRO A 80 -4.85 10.62 15.78
CA PRO A 80 -6.07 9.95 15.33
C PRO A 80 -7.37 10.74 15.56
N LYS A 81 -7.34 11.78 16.41
CA LYS A 81 -8.46 12.70 16.63
C LYS A 81 -8.60 13.73 15.50
N VAL A 82 -7.51 14.03 14.80
CA VAL A 82 -7.47 14.98 13.68
C VAL A 82 -7.66 14.25 12.35
N VAL A 83 -6.95 13.13 12.15
CA VAL A 83 -7.07 12.29 10.97
C VAL A 83 -7.53 10.92 11.42
N ARG A 84 -8.58 10.37 10.79
CA ARG A 84 -9.09 9.03 11.13
C ARG A 84 -9.18 8.15 9.90
N VAL A 85 -9.00 6.85 10.10
CA VAL A 85 -9.37 5.84 9.11
C VAL A 85 -10.89 5.80 9.02
N PHE A 86 -11.44 6.01 7.83
CA PHE A 86 -12.89 5.97 7.59
C PHE A 86 -13.33 4.76 6.75
N TYR A 87 -12.38 4.07 6.12
CA TYR A 87 -12.61 2.86 5.33
C TYR A 87 -11.31 2.05 5.22
N THR A 88 -11.43 0.72 5.34
CA THR A 88 -10.35 -0.23 5.09
C THR A 88 -10.81 -1.17 3.98
N THR A 89 -9.98 -1.29 2.94
CA THR A 89 -10.26 -2.19 1.82
C THR A 89 -10.23 -3.66 2.26
N PRO A 90 -10.96 -4.56 1.57
CA PRO A 90 -10.65 -6.00 1.62
C PRO A 90 -9.15 -6.28 1.38
N GLY A 91 -8.66 -7.39 1.94
CA GLY A 91 -7.26 -7.77 1.81
C GLY A 91 -6.86 -8.09 0.37
N TYR A 92 -5.64 -7.71 0.00
CA TYR A 92 -4.99 -8.03 -1.27
C TYR A 92 -3.49 -8.23 -1.04
N TYR A 93 -2.83 -8.94 -1.96
CA TYR A 93 -1.38 -9.01 -1.99
C TYR A 93 -0.81 -7.66 -2.43
N ASP A 94 0.32 -7.24 -1.85
CA ASP A 94 0.96 -5.97 -2.21
C ASP A 94 2.48 -6.20 -2.38
N TYR A 95 3.26 -5.93 -1.33
CA TYR A 95 4.71 -6.05 -1.37
C TYR A 95 5.19 -7.48 -1.64
N ASN A 96 6.23 -7.57 -2.47
CA ASN A 96 6.96 -8.80 -2.72
C ASN A 96 8.43 -8.48 -3.04
N TRP A 97 9.29 -9.47 -2.84
CA TRP A 97 10.66 -9.43 -3.34
C TRP A 97 10.72 -10.07 -4.71
N SER A 98 11.16 -9.30 -5.70
CA SER A 98 11.34 -9.75 -7.08
C SER A 98 12.80 -9.68 -7.48
N VAL A 99 13.25 -10.65 -8.27
CA VAL A 99 14.57 -10.69 -8.91
C VAL A 99 14.39 -10.68 -10.43
N ARG A 100 15.43 -10.27 -11.17
CA ARG A 100 15.40 -10.34 -12.63
C ARG A 100 15.21 -11.77 -13.10
N SER A 101 14.43 -11.95 -14.17
CA SER A 101 14.15 -13.27 -14.76
C SER A 101 15.40 -13.95 -15.32
N ASP A 102 16.40 -13.19 -15.74
CA ASP A 102 17.66 -13.66 -16.32
C ASP A 102 18.79 -13.88 -15.29
N MET A 103 18.53 -13.67 -14.00
CA MET A 103 19.48 -13.98 -12.94
C MET A 103 19.78 -15.48 -12.91
N ASN A 104 21.04 -15.87 -12.61
CA ASN A 104 21.41 -17.28 -12.47
C ASN A 104 20.42 -18.04 -11.55
N PRO A 105 19.78 -19.15 -12.00
CA PRO A 105 18.77 -19.86 -11.22
C PRO A 105 19.24 -20.33 -9.84
N ALA A 106 20.51 -20.72 -9.69
CA ALA A 106 21.07 -21.10 -8.41
C ALA A 106 21.13 -19.90 -7.44
N LEU A 107 21.44 -18.71 -7.95
CA LEU A 107 21.41 -17.47 -7.16
C LEU A 107 19.97 -17.07 -6.80
N GLN A 108 19.02 -17.18 -7.74
CA GLN A 108 17.60 -16.93 -7.45
C GLN A 108 17.10 -17.82 -6.31
N LYS A 109 17.45 -19.11 -6.34
CA LYS A 109 17.12 -20.06 -5.26
C LYS A 109 17.78 -19.66 -3.95
N LYS A 110 19.09 -19.35 -3.96
CA LYS A 110 19.83 -18.94 -2.76
C LYS A 110 19.24 -17.71 -2.08
N ILE A 111 18.85 -16.68 -2.86
CA ILE A 111 18.20 -15.48 -2.32
C ILE A 111 16.85 -15.84 -1.70
N ARG A 112 16.02 -16.61 -2.42
CA ARG A 112 14.71 -17.04 -1.92
C ARG A 112 14.84 -17.81 -0.61
N ASP A 113 15.73 -18.80 -0.56
CA ASP A 113 15.96 -19.62 0.63
C ASP A 113 16.44 -18.76 1.80
N ALA A 114 17.30 -17.76 1.56
CA ALA A 114 17.78 -16.84 2.60
C ALA A 114 16.64 -16.01 3.22
N PHE A 115 15.72 -15.47 2.41
CA PHE A 115 14.54 -14.76 2.95
C PHE A 115 13.62 -15.69 3.73
N LEU A 116 13.38 -16.91 3.23
CA LEU A 116 12.50 -17.89 3.88
C LEU A 116 13.08 -18.48 5.17
N ALA A 117 14.40 -18.45 5.33
CA ALA A 117 15.10 -18.92 6.52
C ALA A 117 15.24 -17.85 7.62
N LEU A 118 14.80 -16.60 7.38
CA LEU A 118 14.79 -15.57 8.43
C LEU A 118 13.85 -15.97 9.56
N ASP A 119 14.39 -15.97 10.78
CA ASP A 119 13.72 -16.41 11.99
C ASP A 119 13.96 -15.39 13.13
N ASP A 120 12.90 -15.06 13.86
CA ASP A 120 12.94 -14.07 14.94
C ASP A 120 13.64 -14.58 16.22
N SER A 121 13.96 -15.87 16.29
CA SER A 121 14.78 -16.45 17.35
C SER A 121 16.26 -16.09 17.21
N THR A 122 16.70 -15.61 16.05
CA THR A 122 18.08 -15.16 15.81
C THR A 122 18.18 -13.64 15.89
N PRO A 123 19.22 -13.05 16.51
CA PRO A 123 19.37 -11.60 16.61
C PRO A 123 19.31 -10.88 15.25
N GLU A 124 20.00 -11.43 14.25
CA GLU A 124 20.06 -10.87 12.89
C GLU A 124 18.71 -11.03 12.17
N GLY A 125 18.08 -12.20 12.28
CA GLY A 125 16.77 -12.47 11.69
C GLY A 125 15.71 -11.56 12.28
N LYS A 126 15.69 -11.43 13.62
CA LYS A 126 14.82 -10.50 14.34
C LYS A 126 15.02 -9.06 13.90
N GLN A 127 16.27 -8.58 13.81
CA GLN A 127 16.55 -7.22 13.38
C GLN A 127 16.01 -6.95 11.97
N ILE A 128 16.21 -7.88 11.03
CA ILE A 128 15.71 -7.74 9.66
C ILE A 128 14.18 -7.77 9.63
N LEU A 129 13.55 -8.72 10.34
CA LEU A 129 12.09 -8.87 10.39
C LEU A 129 11.40 -7.66 11.04
N ASP A 130 11.96 -7.12 12.14
CA ASP A 130 11.46 -5.92 12.81
C ASP A 130 11.50 -4.69 11.88
N LEU A 131 12.58 -4.51 11.11
CA LEU A 131 12.68 -3.44 10.11
C LEU A 131 11.60 -3.53 9.02
N GLN A 132 11.14 -4.74 8.72
CA GLN A 132 10.09 -5.02 7.74
C GLN A 132 8.69 -5.03 8.36
N ARG A 133 8.57 -4.87 9.69
CA ARG A 133 7.33 -5.09 10.47
C ARG A 133 6.65 -6.43 10.12
N ALA A 134 7.46 -7.48 9.96
CA ALA A 134 6.99 -8.82 9.59
C ALA A 134 7.45 -9.84 10.63
N THR A 135 6.73 -10.95 10.77
CA THR A 135 7.14 -12.07 11.63
C THR A 135 7.87 -13.17 10.85
N LYS A 136 7.68 -13.22 9.53
CA LYS A 136 8.38 -14.12 8.61
C LYS A 136 8.17 -13.68 7.16
N PHE A 137 9.01 -14.17 6.26
CA PHE A 137 8.74 -14.17 4.84
C PHE A 137 8.06 -15.48 4.42
N ILE A 138 7.17 -15.39 3.42
CA ILE A 138 6.51 -16.56 2.84
C ILE A 138 6.74 -16.59 1.34
N ALA A 139 6.68 -17.79 0.75
CA ALA A 139 6.69 -17.93 -0.68
C ALA A 139 5.43 -17.30 -1.29
N THR A 140 5.58 -16.67 -2.45
CA THR A 140 4.48 -16.13 -3.24
C THR A 140 4.60 -16.60 -4.69
N LYS A 141 3.54 -16.42 -5.47
CA LYS A 141 3.46 -16.82 -6.87
C LYS A 141 2.71 -15.75 -7.68
N PRO A 142 2.96 -15.62 -8.99
CA PRO A 142 2.33 -14.58 -9.82
C PRO A 142 0.80 -14.57 -9.72
N GLU A 143 0.15 -15.72 -9.53
CA GLU A 143 -1.31 -15.83 -9.46
C GLU A 143 -1.92 -15.05 -8.29
N ASN A 144 -1.15 -14.82 -7.22
CA ASN A 144 -1.59 -14.04 -6.06
C ASN A 144 -1.84 -12.56 -6.43
N TYR A 145 -1.22 -12.06 -7.51
CA TYR A 145 -1.26 -10.66 -7.92
C TYR A 145 -2.26 -10.41 -9.08
N LYS A 146 -3.04 -11.42 -9.50
CA LYS A 146 -4.02 -11.29 -10.60
C LYS A 146 -5.05 -10.18 -10.38
N ALA A 147 -5.49 -9.97 -9.14
CA ALA A 147 -6.44 -8.90 -8.82
C ALA A 147 -5.83 -7.50 -9.06
N ILE A 148 -4.54 -7.33 -8.74
CA ILE A 148 -3.81 -6.08 -8.99
C ILE A 148 -3.63 -5.87 -10.49
N GLU A 149 -3.23 -6.91 -11.22
CA GLU A 149 -3.11 -6.84 -12.67
C GLU A 149 -4.44 -6.45 -13.34
N ALA A 150 -5.55 -7.07 -12.92
CA ALA A 150 -6.88 -6.71 -13.42
C ALA A 150 -7.26 -5.26 -13.08
N ALA A 151 -6.96 -4.81 -11.87
CA ALA A 151 -7.18 -3.41 -11.48
C ALA A 151 -6.35 -2.45 -12.36
N ALA A 152 -5.09 -2.78 -12.65
CA ALA A 152 -4.21 -1.96 -13.49
C ALA A 152 -4.75 -1.84 -14.92
N ARG A 153 -5.12 -2.97 -15.53
CA ARG A 153 -5.71 -3.02 -16.87
C ARG A 153 -7.01 -2.20 -16.96
N ASN A 154 -7.87 -2.31 -15.93
CA ASN A 154 -9.11 -1.53 -15.86
C ASN A 154 -8.86 -0.03 -15.69
N ALA A 155 -7.72 0.34 -15.09
CA ALA A 155 -7.29 1.73 -14.95
C ALA A 155 -6.50 2.25 -16.16
N GLY A 156 -6.29 1.44 -17.21
CA GLY A 156 -5.53 1.81 -18.41
C GLY A 156 -4.01 1.82 -18.21
N LEU A 157 -3.50 1.09 -17.23
CA LEU A 157 -2.08 0.90 -16.93
C LEU A 157 -1.54 -0.43 -17.49
#